data_AF-A0A165MQ71-F1
#
_entry.id   AF-A0A165MQ71-F1
#
_cell.length_a   1.000
_cell.length_b   1.000
_cell.length_c   1.000
_cell.angle_alpha   90.00
_cell.angle_beta   90.00
_cell.angle_gamma   90.00
#
_symmetry.space_group_name_H-M   'P 1'
#
loop_
_entity.id
_entity.type
_entity.pdbx_description
1 polymer ?
#
loop_
_entity_poly.entity_id
_entity_poly.type
_entity_poly.pdbx_seq_one_letter_code
_entity_poly.pdbx_strand_id
1 'polypeptide(L)'
;MAQAQETDLQAREIVSQISAIAEEEGVSFANLVKVMIFVTDLSALGELRSVLADAYGDHRPASSLVEVQKLFHPDLKIEIEVTLALT
;
A
#
# COMPACT_ATOMS: atom_id res chain seq x y z
N MET A 1 -6.07 -3.56 -22.05
CA MET A 1 -5.10 -2.61 -21.49
C MET A 1 -5.72 -2.15 -20.18
N ALA A 2 -5.13 -2.51 -19.04
CA ALA A 2 -5.63 -2.07 -17.74
C ALA A 2 -5.43 -0.56 -17.65
N GLN A 3 -6.49 0.18 -17.39
CA GLN A 3 -6.47 1.64 -17.38
C GLN A 3 -6.02 2.05 -15.99
N ALA A 4 -4.77 2.50 -15.83
CA ALA A 4 -4.26 2.95 -14.53
C ALA A 4 -5.24 3.95 -13.88
N GLN A 5 -5.81 3.59 -12.74
CA GLN A 5 -6.73 4.42 -11.97
C GLN A 5 -5.97 5.19 -10.90
N GLU A 6 -6.27 6.46 -10.63
CA GLU A 6 -5.61 7.29 -9.60
C GLU A 6 -5.20 6.56 -8.29
N THR A 7 -6.02 5.61 -7.80
CA THR A 7 -5.71 4.73 -6.66
C THR A 7 -4.40 3.93 -6.83
N ASP A 8 -4.09 3.41 -8.02
CA ASP A 8 -2.89 2.61 -8.30
C ASP A 8 -1.62 3.47 -8.33
N LEU A 9 -1.70 4.66 -8.92
CA LEU A 9 -0.63 5.66 -8.92
C LEU A 9 -0.29 6.09 -7.48
N GLN A 10 -1.32 6.42 -6.69
CA GLN A 10 -1.14 6.76 -5.28
C GLN A 10 -0.58 5.58 -4.47
N ALA A 11 -1.03 4.35 -4.74
CA ALA A 11 -0.50 3.16 -4.06
C ALA A 11 0.99 2.94 -4.36
N ARG A 12 1.42 3.08 -5.62
CA ARG A 12 2.84 2.94 -6.02
C ARG A 12 3.70 4.00 -5.35
N GLU A 13 3.21 5.22 -5.28
CA GLU A 13 3.89 6.33 -4.62
C GLU A 13 4.05 6.07 -3.12
N ILE A 14 2.98 5.64 -2.44
CA ILE A 14 3.04 5.28 -1.02
C ILE A 14 4.01 4.12 -0.77
N VAL A 15 3.99 3.07 -1.61
CA VAL A 15 4.95 1.96 -1.52
C VAL A 15 6.39 2.44 -1.69
N SER A 16 6.66 3.34 -2.63
CA SER A 16 7.98 3.93 -2.85
C SER A 16 8.47 4.70 -1.63
N GLN A 17 7.60 5.51 -1.02
CA GLN A 17 7.93 6.27 0.20
C GLN A 17 8.23 5.33 1.38
N ILE A 18 7.42 4.29 1.58
CA ILE A 18 7.66 3.28 2.61
C ILE A 18 8.99 2.55 2.36
N SER A 19 9.34 2.25 1.10
CA SER A 19 10.63 1.63 0.77
C SER A 19 11.80 2.51 1.16
N ALA A 20 11.75 3.80 0.83
CA ALA A 20 12.79 4.75 1.19
C ALA A 20 12.98 4.83 2.72
N ILE A 21 11.88 4.90 3.49
CA ILE A 21 11.94 4.90 4.96
C ILE A 21 12.51 3.59 5.49
N ALA A 22 12.10 2.44 4.94
CA ALA A 22 12.63 1.14 5.35
C ALA A 22 14.14 1.03 5.10
N GLU A 23 14.62 1.52 3.96
CA GLU A 23 16.03 1.54 3.59
C GLU A 23 16.85 2.44 4.54
N GLU A 24 16.33 3.60 4.94
CA GLU A 24 16.97 4.48 5.93
C GLU A 24 17.16 3.80 7.29
N GLU A 25 16.24 2.92 7.67
CA GLU A 25 16.29 2.12 8.90
C GLU A 25 17.03 0.78 8.73
N GLY A 26 17.63 0.53 7.56
CA GLY A 26 18.39 -0.69 7.27
C GLY A 26 17.55 -1.96 7.14
N VAL A 27 16.25 -1.82 6.92
CA VAL A 27 15.29 -2.92 6.71
C VAL A 27 14.67 -2.86 5.30
N SER A 28 13.75 -3.78 5.01
CA SER A 28 13.04 -3.80 3.72
C SER A 28 11.59 -4.24 3.89
N PHE A 29 10.84 -4.34 2.78
CA PHE A 29 9.50 -4.94 2.78
C PHE A 29 9.46 -6.40 3.24
N ALA A 30 10.60 -7.11 3.27
CA ALA A 30 10.70 -8.43 3.88
C ALA A 30 10.49 -8.40 5.41
N ASN A 31 10.58 -7.23 6.04
CA ASN A 31 10.33 -7.01 7.46
C ASN A 31 8.89 -6.57 7.76
N LEU A 32 8.02 -6.53 6.75
CA LEU A 32 6.64 -6.07 6.88
C LEU A 32 5.81 -7.09 7.68
N VAL A 33 5.38 -6.70 8.87
CA VAL A 33 4.56 -7.53 9.76
C VAL A 33 3.08 -7.38 9.44
N LYS A 34 2.64 -6.13 9.24
CA LYS A 34 1.24 -5.77 9.03
C LYS A 34 1.12 -4.63 8.03
N VAL A 35 0.04 -4.70 7.24
CA VAL A 35 -0.40 -3.63 6.35
C VAL A 35 -1.91 -3.42 6.51
N MET A 36 -2.32 -2.16 6.65
CA MET A 36 -3.72 -1.76 6.73
C MET A 36 -4.00 -0.70 5.67
N ILE A 37 -4.93 -1.02 4.77
CA ILE A 37 -5.20 -0.25 3.57
C ILE A 37 -6.61 0.31 3.66
N PHE A 38 -6.72 1.61 3.52
CA PHE A 38 -7.98 2.34 3.46
C PHE A 38 -8.17 2.85 2.05
N VAL A 39 -9.31 2.55 1.42
CA VAL A 39 -9.65 3.06 0.09
C VAL A 39 -11.01 3.75 0.10
N THR A 40 -11.21 4.71 -0.80
CA THR A 40 -12.52 5.38 -0.93
C THR A 40 -13.45 4.69 -1.93
N ASP A 41 -12.92 3.79 -2.77
CA ASP A 41 -13.68 3.05 -3.78
C ASP A 41 -12.98 1.71 -4.10
N LEU A 42 -13.69 0.60 -3.92
CA LEU A 42 -13.22 -0.76 -4.21
C LEU A 42 -13.34 -1.17 -5.68
N SER A 43 -13.89 -0.34 -6.57
CA SER A 43 -13.96 -0.63 -8.00
C SER A 43 -12.59 -0.88 -8.64
N ALA A 44 -11.52 -0.32 -8.05
CA ALA A 44 -10.12 -0.43 -8.47
C ALA A 44 -9.33 -1.64 -7.90
N LEU A 45 -9.98 -2.57 -7.20
CA LEU A 45 -9.31 -3.61 -6.40
C LEU A 45 -8.30 -4.48 -7.17
N GLY A 46 -8.53 -4.75 -8.45
CA GLY A 46 -7.67 -5.64 -9.24
C GLY A 46 -6.25 -5.08 -9.43
N GLU A 47 -6.15 -3.82 -9.83
CA GLU A 47 -4.89 -3.13 -10.07
C GLU A 47 -4.14 -2.87 -8.76
N LEU A 48 -4.86 -2.44 -7.72
CA LEU A 48 -4.29 -2.25 -6.38
C LEU A 48 -3.66 -3.54 -5.84
N ARG A 49 -4.31 -4.69 -6.02
CA ARG A 49 -3.76 -5.99 -5.62
C ARG A 49 -2.46 -6.34 -6.35
N SER A 50 -2.33 -5.95 -7.62
CA SER A 50 -1.08 -6.15 -8.37
C SER A 50 0.05 -5.31 -7.76
N VAL A 51 -0.20 -4.02 -7.49
CA VAL A 51 0.79 -3.12 -6.87
C VAL A 51 1.27 -3.67 -5.53
N LEU A 52 0.34 -4.12 -4.68
CA LEU A 52 0.67 -4.66 -3.36
C LEU A 52 1.40 -6.00 -3.47
N ALA A 53 1.00 -6.88 -4.39
CA ALA A 53 1.67 -8.16 -4.62
C ALA A 53 3.12 -7.95 -5.09
N ASP A 54 3.35 -7.00 -6.01
CA ASP A 54 4.69 -6.63 -6.47
C ASP A 54 5.54 -6.10 -5.31
N ALA A 55 4.95 -5.30 -4.41
CA ALA A 55 5.64 -4.75 -3.25
C ALA A 55 5.98 -5.81 -2.19
N TYR A 56 5.08 -6.77 -1.94
CA TYR A 56 5.29 -7.80 -0.92
C TYR A 56 6.25 -8.91 -1.37
N GLY A 57 6.41 -9.12 -2.68
CA GLY A 57 7.24 -10.20 -3.23
C GLY A 57 6.76 -11.56 -2.75
N ASP A 58 7.65 -12.34 -2.13
CA ASP A 58 7.33 -13.64 -1.53
C ASP A 58 6.83 -13.56 -0.08
N HIS A 59 7.01 -12.41 0.59
CA HIS A 59 6.52 -12.21 1.95
C HIS A 59 5.00 -12.04 1.95
N ARG A 60 4.33 -12.50 3.01
CA ARG A 60 2.87 -12.35 3.19
C ARG A 60 2.58 -11.74 4.55
N PRO A 61 2.55 -10.39 4.67
CA PRO A 61 2.19 -9.73 5.92
C PRO A 61 0.73 -10.00 6.29
N ALA A 62 0.37 -9.78 7.56
CA ALA A 62 -1.04 -9.64 7.91
C ALA A 62 -1.63 -8.43 7.16
N SER A 63 -2.69 -8.63 6.38
CA SER A 63 -3.24 -7.60 5.50
C SER A 63 -4.73 -7.38 5.77
N SER A 64 -5.10 -6.12 5.97
CA SER A 64 -6.48 -5.65 6.04
C SER A 64 -6.70 -4.59 4.96
N LEU A 65 -7.82 -4.70 4.25
CA LEU A 65 -8.26 -3.69 3.29
C LEU A 65 -9.71 -3.33 3.60
N VAL A 66 -9.98 -2.06 3.82
CA VAL A 66 -11.32 -1.53 4.15
C VAL A 66 -11.68 -0.36 3.25
N GLU A 67 -12.95 -0.31 2.84
CA GLU A 67 -13.51 0.87 2.19
C GLU A 67 -13.97 1.87 3.27
N VAL A 68 -13.60 3.14 3.12
CA VAL A 68 -13.97 4.24 4.01
C VAL A 68 -14.69 5.32 3.21
N GLN A 69 -15.58 6.07 3.86
CA GLN A 69 -16.32 7.14 3.16
C GLN A 69 -15.41 8.25 2.61
N LYS A 70 -14.32 8.58 3.31
CA LYS A 70 -13.37 9.63 2.93
C LYS A 70 -12.08 9.51 3.72
N LEU A 71 -11.00 10.00 3.12
CA LEU A 71 -9.69 10.21 3.76
C LEU A 71 -9.56 11.67 4.22
N PHE A 72 -8.40 12.05 4.77
CA PHE A 72 -8.19 13.39 5.31
C PHE A 72 -8.25 14.51 4.25
N HIS A 73 -7.98 14.18 2.97
CA HIS A 73 -8.04 15.11 1.84
C HIS A 73 -8.86 14.50 0.68
N PRO A 74 -9.73 15.27 -0.01
CA PRO A 74 -10.64 14.75 -1.04
C PRO A 74 -9.96 14.12 -2.26
N ASP A 75 -8.74 14.55 -2.57
CA ASP A 75 -7.96 14.03 -3.70
C ASP A 75 -7.33 12.66 -3.41
N LEU A 76 -7.28 12.26 -2.14
CA LEU A 76 -6.73 10.97 -1.75
C LEU A 76 -7.77 9.87 -1.97
N LYS A 77 -7.32 8.78 -2.60
CA LYS A 77 -8.13 7.59 -2.90
C LYS A 77 -7.69 6.38 -2.09
N ILE A 78 -6.46 6.42 -1.58
CA ILE A 78 -5.87 5.36 -0.79
C ILE A 78 -4.97 5.93 0.32
N GLU A 79 -4.97 5.25 1.46
CA GLU A 79 -4.02 5.43 2.55
C GLU A 79 -3.53 4.06 2.99
N ILE A 80 -2.23 3.94 3.29
CA ILE A 80 -1.62 2.67 3.71
C ILE A 80 -0.84 2.91 5.00
N GLU A 81 -1.18 2.15 6.03
CA GLU A 81 -0.45 2.05 7.28
C GLU A 81 0.36 0.75 7.30
N VAL A 82 1.62 0.81 7.72
CA VAL A 82 2.51 -0.34 7.81
C VAL A 82 3.15 -0.49 9.18
N THR A 83 3.43 -1.73 9.57
CA THR A 83 4.28 -2.07 10.71
C THR A 83 5.47 -2.88 10.22
N LEU A 84 6.67 -2.34 10.40
CA LEU A 84 7.94 -3.00 10.07
C LEU A 84 8.61 -3.49 11.36
N ALA A 85 9.19 -4.69 11.33
CA ALA A 85 10.06 -5.18 12.39
C ALA A 85 11.50 -4.72 12.15
N LEU A 86 12.02 -3.89 13.06
CA LEU A 86 13.43 -3.49 13.08
C LEU A 86 14.30 -4.59 13.71
N THR A 87 15.58 -4.61 13.37
CA THR A 87 16.60 -5.52 13.93
C THR A 87 17.32 -4.91 15.12
#